data_AF-A0A5C7HE06-F1
#
_entry.id   AF-A0A5C7HE06-F1
#
_cell.length_a   1.000
_cell.length_b   1.000
_cell.length_c   1.000
_cell.angle_alpha   90.00
_cell.angle_beta   90.00
_cell.angle_gamma   90.00
#
_symmetry.space_group_name_H-M   'P 1'
#
loop_
_entity.id
_entity.type
_entity.pdbx_description
1 polymer ?
#
loop_
_entity_poly.entity_id
_entity_poly.type
_entity_poly.pdbx_seq_one_letter_code
_entity_poly.pdbx_strand_id
1 'polypeptide(L)'
;MRGVMCEGRGQAHDALSCYINALMLEPFNVHSKIRVGALLFKMGPNALPVARSLLSDALTIEPTNRMAFYYMGVVHRDAGRLADAADYFQAASMLEESDPVESFNSF
;
A
#
# COMPACT_ATOMS: atom_id res chain seq x y z
N MET A 1 -11.01 10.14 27.89
CA MET A 1 -10.51 10.42 26.52
C MET A 1 -11.16 9.43 25.53
N ARG A 2 -12.26 9.80 24.86
CA ARG A 2 -12.93 8.97 23.82
C ARG A 2 -13.09 9.68 22.47
N GLY A 3 -12.79 10.99 22.38
CA GLY A 3 -13.02 11.80 21.18
C GLY A 3 -12.02 11.58 20.05
N VAL A 4 -10.71 11.48 20.36
CA VAL A 4 -9.64 11.46 19.34
C VAL A 4 -9.65 10.19 18.49
N MET A 5 -10.07 9.05 19.06
CA MET A 5 -10.16 7.76 18.34
C MET A 5 -11.32 7.71 17.34
N CYS A 6 -12.39 8.49 17.56
CA CYS A 6 -13.55 8.53 16.66
C CYS A 6 -13.31 9.44 15.46
N GLU A 7 -12.66 10.59 15.65
CA GLU A 7 -12.34 11.54 14.58
C GLU A 7 -11.40 10.91 13.53
N GLY A 8 -10.36 10.20 13.97
CA GLY A 8 -9.46 9.49 13.05
C GLY A 8 -10.13 8.34 12.29
N ARG A 9 -11.12 7.66 12.88
CA ARG A 9 -11.90 6.62 12.18
C ARG A 9 -12.88 7.22 11.17
N GLY A 10 -13.56 8.31 11.51
CA GLY A 10 -14.46 9.00 10.58
C GLY A 10 -13.73 9.46 9.33
N GLN A 11 -12.58 10.13 9.50
CA GLN A 11 -11.74 10.59 8.39
C GLN A 11 -11.18 9.43 7.55
N ALA A 12 -10.85 8.29 8.18
CA ALA A 12 -10.41 7.12 7.44
C ALA A 12 -11.54 6.54 6.58
N HIS A 13 -12.77 6.44 7.10
CA HIS A 13 -13.93 5.95 6.34
C HIS A 13 -14.30 6.86 5.17
N ASP A 14 -14.24 8.17 5.37
CA ASP A 14 -14.48 9.15 4.30
C ASP A 14 -13.39 9.05 3.22
N ALA A 15 -12.12 8.98 3.62
CA ALA A 15 -11.00 8.81 2.70
C ALA A 15 -11.11 7.50 1.91
N LEU A 16 -11.53 6.40 2.55
CA LEU A 16 -11.76 5.13 1.86
C LEU A 16 -12.87 5.25 0.81
N SER A 17 -13.95 5.96 1.12
CA SER A 17 -15.04 6.18 0.17
C SER A 17 -14.59 6.98 -1.05
N CYS A 18 -13.78 8.05 -0.84
CA CYS A 18 -13.16 8.80 -1.93
C CYS A 18 -12.24 7.91 -2.79
N TYR A 19 -11.45 7.04 -2.15
CA TYR A 19 -10.53 6.15 -2.85
C TYR A 19 -11.22 5.02 -3.61
N ILE A 20 -12.32 4.47 -3.09
CA ILE A 20 -13.16 3.49 -3.80
C ILE A 20 -13.75 4.14 -5.06
N ASN A 21 -14.26 5.38 -4.95
CA ASN A 21 -14.73 6.12 -6.11
C ASN A 21 -13.60 6.35 -7.14
N ALA A 22 -12.39 6.67 -6.70
CA ALA A 22 -11.24 6.80 -7.58
C ALA A 22 -10.89 5.46 -8.28
N LEU A 23 -10.97 4.33 -7.57
CA LEU A 23 -10.78 3.00 -8.17
C LEU A 23 -11.88 2.63 -9.16
N MET A 24 -13.11 3.11 -8.99
CA MET A 24 -14.16 2.92 -9.99
C MET A 24 -13.91 3.71 -11.28
N LEU A 25 -13.28 4.89 -11.17
CA LEU A 25 -12.92 5.72 -12.31
C LEU A 25 -11.67 5.21 -13.03
N GLU A 26 -10.67 4.77 -12.27
CA GLU A 26 -9.40 4.24 -12.80
C GLU A 26 -9.03 2.90 -12.14
N PRO A 27 -9.66 1.79 -12.59
CA PRO A 27 -9.47 0.47 -11.98
C PRO A 27 -8.05 -0.10 -12.14
N PHE A 28 -7.23 0.49 -13.02
CA PHE A 28 -5.85 0.08 -13.28
C PHE A 28 -4.81 1.04 -12.66
N ASN A 29 -5.24 2.05 -11.90
CA ASN A 29 -4.31 2.99 -11.28
C ASN A 29 -3.59 2.33 -10.08
N VAL A 30 -2.32 1.97 -10.28
CA VAL A 30 -1.45 1.31 -9.29
C VAL A 30 -1.28 2.16 -8.04
N HIS A 31 -1.05 3.47 -8.19
CA HIS A 31 -0.86 4.39 -7.08
C HIS A 31 -2.10 4.49 -6.18
N SER A 32 -3.29 4.55 -6.79
CA SER A 32 -4.57 4.51 -6.07
C SER A 32 -4.71 3.21 -5.29
N LYS A 33 -4.48 2.05 -5.92
CA LYS A 33 -4.54 0.73 -5.25
C LYS A 33 -3.61 0.67 -4.03
N ILE A 34 -2.38 1.16 -4.15
CA ILE A 34 -1.42 1.21 -3.05
C ILE A 34 -1.90 2.12 -1.91
N ARG A 35 -2.39 3.32 -2.23
CA ARG A 35 -2.92 4.27 -1.24
C ARG A 35 -4.12 3.71 -0.49
N VAL A 36 -5.04 3.05 -1.19
CA VAL A 36 -6.20 2.39 -0.58
C VAL A 36 -5.73 1.26 0.34
N GLY A 37 -4.80 0.41 -0.12
CA GLY A 37 -4.24 -0.69 0.68
C GLY A 37 -3.56 -0.19 1.95
N ALA A 38 -2.78 0.89 1.86
CA ALA A 38 -2.14 1.53 3.02
C ALA A 38 -3.15 2.12 4.02
N LEU A 39 -4.25 2.69 3.52
CA LEU A 39 -5.32 3.22 4.36
C LEU A 39 -6.09 2.09 5.07
N LEU A 40 -6.41 1.01 4.34
CA LEU A 40 -7.05 -0.18 4.87
C LEU A 40 -6.18 -0.85 5.96
N PHE A 41 -4.86 -0.88 5.78
CA PHE A 41 -3.95 -1.30 6.84
C PHE A 41 -4.14 -0.49 8.14
N LYS A 42 -4.23 0.85 8.03
CA LYS A 42 -4.44 1.74 9.20
C LYS A 42 -5.82 1.58 9.85
N MET A 43 -6.82 1.09 9.12
CA MET A 43 -8.15 0.81 9.67
C MET A 43 -8.17 -0.42 10.58
N GLY A 44 -7.14 -1.26 10.49
CA GLY A 44 -6.92 -2.39 11.39
C GLY A 44 -7.23 -3.76 10.76
N PRO A 45 -7.26 -4.82 11.59
CA PRO A 45 -7.13 -6.21 11.14
C PRO A 45 -8.23 -6.67 10.19
N ASN A 46 -9.45 -6.13 10.34
CA ASN A 46 -10.60 -6.51 9.51
C ASN A 46 -10.44 -6.10 8.03
N ALA A 47 -9.61 -5.09 7.77
CA ALA A 47 -9.39 -4.53 6.44
C ALA A 47 -8.13 -5.09 5.74
N LEU A 48 -7.30 -5.86 6.46
CA LEU A 48 -6.06 -6.45 5.93
C LEU A 48 -6.26 -7.40 4.74
N PRO A 49 -7.32 -8.24 4.66
CA PRO A 49 -7.53 -9.07 3.48
C PRO A 49 -7.72 -8.26 2.21
N VAL A 50 -8.48 -7.16 2.30
CA VAL A 50 -8.74 -6.26 1.17
C VAL A 50 -7.48 -5.47 0.81
N ALA A 51 -6.74 -4.98 1.82
CA ALA A 51 -5.47 -4.30 1.61
C ALA A 51 -4.49 -5.17 0.80
N ARG A 52 -4.34 -6.44 1.19
CA ARG A 52 -3.48 -7.40 0.51
C ARG A 52 -3.92 -7.69 -0.92
N SER A 53 -5.23 -7.79 -1.17
CA SER A 53 -5.76 -7.96 -2.53
C SER A 53 -5.38 -6.78 -3.43
N LEU A 54 -5.58 -5.55 -2.95
CA LEU A 54 -5.27 -4.34 -3.73
C LEU A 54 -3.77 -4.19 -4.00
N LEU A 55 -2.93 -4.55 -3.03
CA LEU A 55 -1.47 -4.56 -3.20
C LEU A 55 -1.01 -5.66 -4.16
N SER A 56 -1.63 -6.84 -4.13
CA SER A 56 -1.37 -7.92 -5.09
C SER A 56 -1.79 -7.52 -6.51
N ASP A 57 -2.92 -6.83 -6.65
CA ASP A 57 -3.37 -6.30 -7.94
C ASP A 57 -2.42 -5.23 -8.47
N ALA A 58 -1.91 -4.36 -7.58
CA ALA A 58 -0.90 -3.37 -7.92
C ALA A 58 0.36 -4.04 -8.49
N LEU A 59 0.83 -5.13 -7.86
CA LEU A 59 1.98 -5.92 -8.34
C LEU A 59 1.68 -6.71 -9.62
N THR A 60 0.41 -7.06 -9.88
CA THR A 60 0.04 -7.68 -11.16
C THR A 60 0.14 -6.68 -12.32
N ILE A 61 -0.18 -5.41 -12.07
CA ILE A 61 -0.14 -4.35 -13.08
C ILE A 61 1.28 -3.80 -13.25
N GLU A 62 1.97 -3.55 -12.14
CA GLU A 62 3.35 -3.06 -12.11
C GLU A 62 4.21 -3.97 -11.21
N PRO A 63 4.80 -5.04 -11.79
CA PRO A 63 5.55 -6.05 -11.04
C PRO A 63 6.81 -5.55 -10.35
N THR A 64 7.25 -4.33 -10.65
CA THR A 64 8.46 -3.69 -10.10
C THR A 64 8.11 -2.52 -9.18
N ASN A 65 6.84 -2.37 -8.77
CA ASN A 65 6.46 -1.26 -7.91
C ASN A 65 6.94 -1.48 -6.46
N ARG A 66 8.02 -0.79 -6.08
CA ARG A 66 8.62 -0.91 -4.74
C ARG A 66 7.65 -0.59 -3.60
N MET A 67 6.73 0.35 -3.80
CA MET A 67 5.79 0.75 -2.76
C MET A 67 4.76 -0.34 -2.49
N ALA A 68 4.33 -1.07 -3.53
CA ALA A 68 3.45 -2.23 -3.35
C ALA A 68 4.15 -3.35 -2.57
N PHE A 69 5.42 -3.65 -2.87
CA PHE A 69 6.24 -4.59 -2.08
C PHE A 69 6.40 -4.15 -0.63
N TYR A 70 6.72 -2.87 -0.40
CA TYR A 70 6.85 -2.32 0.95
C TYR A 70 5.57 -2.50 1.78
N TYR A 71 4.40 -2.13 1.24
CA TYR A 71 3.14 -2.27 1.97
C TYR A 71 2.72 -3.74 2.15
N MET A 72 3.08 -4.66 1.25
CA MET A 72 2.93 -6.10 1.47
C MET A 72 3.76 -6.56 2.68
N GLY A 73 5.01 -6.11 2.79
CA GLY A 73 5.86 -6.38 3.95
C GLY A 73 5.25 -5.85 5.25
N VAL A 74 4.70 -4.62 5.24
CA VAL A 74 4.01 -4.03 6.40
C VAL A 74 2.81 -4.88 6.83
N VAL A 75 1.98 -5.32 5.88
CA VAL A 75 0.80 -6.15 6.15
C VAL A 75 1.20 -7.53 6.70
N HIS A 76 2.25 -8.16 6.17
CA HIS A 76 2.73 -9.45 6.66
C HIS A 76 3.38 -9.34 8.06
N ARG A 77 4.11 -8.26 8.32
CA ARG A 77 4.70 -7.97 9.64
C ARG A 77 3.63 -7.84 10.71
N ASP A 78 2.56 -7.09 10.44
CA ASP A 78 1.46 -6.90 11.39
C ASP A 78 0.68 -8.19 11.65
N ALA A 79 0.61 -9.07 10.65
CA ALA A 79 0.06 -10.41 10.79
C ALA A 79 1.01 -11.42 11.48
N GLY A 80 2.18 -10.97 11.97
CA GLY A 80 3.18 -11.82 12.64
C GLY A 80 3.99 -12.72 11.71
N ARG A 81 3.82 -12.61 10.39
CA ARG A 81 4.56 -13.38 9.38
C ARG A 81 5.86 -12.66 9.02
N LEU A 82 6.81 -12.69 9.96
CA LEU A 82 8.06 -11.94 9.87
C LEU A 82 8.97 -12.40 8.72
N ALA A 83 8.98 -13.71 8.39
CA ALA A 83 9.74 -14.24 7.27
C ALA A 83 9.25 -13.65 5.93
N ASP A 84 7.96 -13.80 5.63
CA ASP A 84 7.35 -13.20 4.44
C ASP A 84 7.59 -11.68 4.37
N ALA A 85 7.47 -11.00 5.52
CA ALA A 85 7.68 -9.56 5.59
C ALA A 85 9.12 -9.18 5.18
N ALA A 86 10.11 -9.94 5.65
CA ALA A 86 11.50 -9.73 5.28
C ALA A 86 11.72 -9.91 3.77
N ASP A 87 11.14 -10.96 3.17
CA ASP A 87 11.23 -11.19 1.72
C ASP A 87 10.64 -10.02 0.92
N TYR A 88 9.46 -9.53 1.34
CA TYR A 88 8.82 -8.37 0.69
C TYR A 88 9.62 -7.07 0.86
N PHE A 89 10.22 -6.83 2.03
CA PHE A 89 11.06 -5.65 2.24
C PHE A 89 12.37 -5.73 1.45
N GLN A 90 12.96 -6.93 1.36
CA GLN A 90 14.15 -7.15 0.56
C GLN A 90 13.86 -6.89 -0.93
N ALA A 91 12.73 -7.40 -1.45
CA ALA A 91 12.31 -7.10 -2.82
C ALA A 91 12.10 -5.59 -3.05
N ALA A 92 11.48 -4.89 -2.10
CA ALA A 92 11.32 -3.43 -2.19
C ALA A 92 12.67 -2.69 -2.22
N SER A 93 13.64 -3.10 -1.41
CA SER A 93 14.99 -2.52 -1.34
C SER A 93 15.77 -2.74 -2.63
N MET A 94 15.73 -3.96 -3.18
CA MET A 94 16.38 -4.29 -4.45
C MET A 94 15.83 -3.45 -5.61
N LEU A 95 14.53 -3.14 -5.58
CA LEU A 95 13.89 -2.31 -6.59
C LEU A 95 14.27 -0.82 -6.45
N GLU A 96 14.44 -0.33 -5.21
CA GLU A 96 14.96 1.02 -4.95
C GLU A 96 16.41 1.19 -5.43
N GLU A 97 17.25 0.16 -5.25
CA GLU A 97 18.64 0.16 -5.75
C GLU A 97 18.71 0.03 -7.28
N SER A 98 17.68 -0.55 -7.91
CA SER A 98 17.58 -0.68 -9.36
C SER A 98 16.94 0.53 -10.05
N ASP A 99 16.20 1.37 -9.31
CA ASP A 99 15.78 2.70 -9.76
C ASP A 99 17.08 3.52 -9.91
N PRO A 100 17.53 3.87 -11.13
CA PRO A 100 18.76 4.63 -11.28
C PRO A 100 18.57 5.96 -10.54
N VAL A 101 19.46 6.26 -9.60
CA VAL A 101 19.57 7.60 -8.98
C VAL A 101 19.90 8.67 -10.05
N GLU A 102 20.14 8.26 -11.28
CA GLU A 102 20.34 9.10 -12.45
C GLU A 102 19.02 9.58 -13.06
N SER A 103 18.38 10.54 -12.39
CA SER A 103 17.96 11.72 -13.14
C SER A 103 19.23 12.42 -13.61
N PHE A 104 19.80 11.93 -14.72
CA PHE A 104 20.80 12.69 -15.44
C PHE A 104 20.15 14.00 -15.87
N ASN A 105 20.49 15.07 -15.15
CA ASN A 105 20.61 16.39 -15.74
C ASN A 105 21.51 16.23 -16.96
N SER A 106 20.90 16.15 -18.13
CA SER A 106 21.60 16.20 -19.40
C SER A 106 20.94 17.28 -20.25
N PHE A 107 21.53 18.47 -20.09
CA PHE A 107 21.59 19.66 -20.96
C PHE A 107 20.30 20.44 -21.25
#